data_AF-A0A957AX25-F1
#
_entry.id   AF-A0A957AX25-F1
#
_cell.length_a   1.000
_cell.length_b   1.000
_cell.length_c   1.000
_cell.angle_alpha   90.00
_cell.angle_beta   90.00
_cell.angle_gamma   90.00
#
_symmetry.space_group_name_H-M   'P 1'
#
loop_
_entity.id
_entity.type
_entity.pdbx_description
1 polymer ?
#
loop_
_entity_poly.entity_id
_entity_poly.type
_entity_poly.pdbx_seq_one_letter_code
_entity_poly.pdbx_strand_id
1 'polypeptide(L)'
;MEPWEKVLVDSETYPESVHGQIPCQDCHGGVQSADKEEAHTNLVARPSDQPELYCQECHPDVVALNENNLHDNVAGYWTVLDQLTAPEDHDTIAQMFGNHCSSCHATCGDCHVSQPALVGGGLIDGHMFNETPSLTRNCTACHGSRVGNEFLGKHEGLQADVHFRQGRMACVDCHTGHEMHGQPATCEECHTGPEAQMVEPANHRYDGVQSPRCESCHITASIGQDDIEMHQVHGADLSCQVCHSVAYTSCDGCHVAISETTGNPFYATDGSYLDFKIGLNPLKSFDRPYDYVTLRHVPVATDSFAFYGDNLLPNLSALPTWVYATPHNIQRETPQTASCDACHGNADLFLTVDQVYPNEVEANRPVIVDTIPAPISEITATVGITATGGITPTTVLTTTEQTP
;
A
#
# COMPACT_ATOMS: atom_id res chain seq x y z
N MET A 1 19.64 30.14 6.33
CA MET A 1 20.63 29.16 5.85
C MET A 1 20.40 28.99 4.37
N GLU A 2 21.43 29.34 3.62
CA GLU A 2 21.52 29.17 2.18
C GLU A 2 21.56 27.67 1.82
N PRO A 3 21.15 27.25 0.61
CA PRO A 3 21.03 25.82 0.26
C PRO A 3 22.33 25.02 0.44
N TRP A 4 23.50 25.63 0.22
CA TRP A 4 24.80 24.97 0.40
C TRP A 4 25.18 24.74 1.88
N GLU A 5 24.58 25.48 2.81
CA GLU A 5 24.77 25.29 4.26
C GLU A 5 23.92 24.13 4.81
N LYS A 6 22.96 23.63 4.01
CA LYS A 6 22.06 22.51 4.35
C LYS A 6 22.54 21.16 3.80
N VAL A 7 23.64 21.16 3.05
CA VAL A 7 24.15 20.01 2.26
C VAL A 7 25.64 19.90 2.53
N LEU A 8 26.00 19.68 3.79
CA LEU A 8 27.39 19.43 4.16
C LEU A 8 27.54 17.95 4.48
N VAL A 9 28.53 17.35 3.81
CA VAL A 9 29.10 16.07 4.24
C VAL A 9 29.61 16.27 5.66
N ASP A 10 29.35 15.30 6.54
CA ASP A 10 29.91 15.31 7.88
C ASP A 10 31.43 15.12 7.77
N SER A 11 32.18 16.19 7.98
CA SER A 11 33.64 16.18 7.83
C SER A 11 34.36 15.38 8.91
N GLU A 12 33.70 15.04 10.01
CA GLU A 12 34.28 14.28 11.11
C GLU A 12 34.02 12.79 10.93
N THR A 13 32.77 12.40 10.64
CA THR A 13 32.36 10.98 10.64
C THR A 13 32.39 10.33 9.27
N TYR A 14 32.00 11.03 8.21
CA TYR A 14 31.92 10.45 6.86
C TYR A 14 33.27 9.91 6.37
N PRO A 15 34.40 10.64 6.51
CA PRO A 15 35.71 10.12 6.09
C PRO A 15 36.13 8.84 6.81
N GLU A 16 35.57 8.51 7.98
CA GLU A 16 35.88 7.25 8.69
C GLU A 16 35.06 6.06 8.18
N SER A 17 33.98 6.31 7.43
CA SER A 17 33.14 5.27 6.84
C SER A 17 33.78 4.61 5.62
N VAL A 18 33.34 3.40 5.26
CA VAL A 18 33.80 2.71 4.05
C VAL A 18 33.60 3.57 2.79
N HIS A 19 32.44 4.22 2.68
CA HIS A 19 32.11 5.09 1.54
C HIS A 19 32.96 6.37 1.52
N GLY A 20 33.30 6.94 2.68
CA GLY A 20 34.16 8.13 2.76
C GLY A 20 35.64 7.89 2.50
N GLN A 21 36.08 6.63 2.45
CA GLN A 21 37.41 6.26 1.95
C GLN A 21 37.49 6.24 0.43
N ILE A 22 36.34 6.30 -0.27
CA ILE A 22 36.28 6.35 -1.73
C ILE A 22 36.37 7.82 -2.18
N PRO A 23 37.26 8.16 -3.13
CA PRO A 23 37.29 9.49 -3.74
C PRO A 23 35.91 9.90 -4.27
N CYS A 24 35.47 11.12 -3.94
CA CYS A 24 34.13 11.59 -4.34
C CYS A 24 33.90 11.49 -5.85
N GLN A 25 34.95 11.65 -6.65
CA GLN A 25 34.89 11.61 -8.11
C GLN A 25 34.60 10.23 -8.68
N ASP A 26 34.88 9.17 -7.94
CA ASP A 26 34.64 7.80 -8.41
C ASP A 26 33.13 7.53 -8.49
N CYS A 27 32.33 8.16 -7.61
CA CYS A 27 30.87 8.10 -7.66
C CYS A 27 30.26 9.30 -8.40
N HIS A 28 30.73 10.50 -8.11
CA HIS A 28 30.10 11.74 -8.57
C HIS A 28 30.73 12.34 -9.83
N GLY A 29 31.84 11.80 -10.33
CA GLY A 29 32.59 12.46 -11.41
C GLY A 29 33.07 13.84 -11.00
N GLY A 30 32.95 14.84 -11.90
CA GLY A 30 33.44 16.17 -11.63
C GLY A 30 34.94 16.34 -11.88
N VAL A 31 35.51 17.42 -11.34
CA VAL A 31 36.94 17.76 -11.46
C VAL A 31 37.50 18.11 -10.09
N GLN A 32 38.76 17.76 -9.81
CA GLN A 32 39.41 18.19 -8.57
C GLN A 32 39.75 19.67 -8.65
N SER A 33 38.88 20.54 -8.12
CA SER A 33 39.13 21.97 -8.01
C SER A 33 38.70 22.52 -6.66
N ALA A 34 39.34 23.62 -6.25
CA ALA A 34 38.91 24.42 -5.11
C ALA A 34 37.78 25.40 -5.49
N ASP A 35 37.58 25.64 -6.79
CA ASP A 35 36.45 26.39 -7.32
C ASP A 35 35.24 25.46 -7.49
N LYS A 36 34.08 25.89 -6.99
CA LYS A 36 32.88 25.06 -6.91
C LYS A 36 32.32 24.77 -8.31
N GLU A 37 32.23 25.79 -9.14
CA GLU A 37 31.70 25.70 -10.49
C GLU A 37 32.58 24.79 -11.36
N GLU A 38 33.91 24.93 -11.26
CA GLU A 38 34.85 24.03 -11.92
C GLU A 38 34.72 22.60 -11.38
N ALA A 39 34.68 22.42 -10.06
CA ALA A 39 34.57 21.10 -9.43
C ALA A 39 33.30 20.35 -9.86
N HIS A 40 32.21 21.09 -10.08
CA HIS A 40 30.92 20.52 -10.49
C HIS A 40 30.77 20.35 -12.02
N THR A 41 31.81 20.57 -12.81
CA THR A 41 31.76 20.32 -14.25
C THR A 41 31.63 18.82 -14.52
N ASN A 42 30.52 18.40 -15.16
CA ASN A 42 30.15 16.98 -15.38
C ASN A 42 29.94 16.17 -14.08
N LEU A 43 29.48 16.82 -13.00
CA LEU A 43 29.10 16.13 -11.78
C LEU A 43 27.82 15.31 -11.97
N VAL A 44 27.86 14.05 -11.56
CA VAL A 44 26.70 13.19 -11.36
C VAL A 44 26.12 13.48 -9.98
N ALA A 45 25.01 14.22 -9.94
CA ALA A 45 24.39 14.63 -8.68
C ALA A 45 23.82 13.45 -7.88
N ARG A 46 23.40 12.38 -8.56
CA ARG A 46 22.74 11.21 -7.97
C ARG A 46 23.33 9.91 -8.53
N PRO A 47 24.46 9.43 -8.00
CA PRO A 47 25.09 8.19 -8.48
C PRO A 47 24.18 6.97 -8.32
N SER A 48 23.31 6.95 -7.31
CA SER A 48 22.39 5.83 -7.09
C SER A 48 21.36 5.62 -8.19
N ASP A 49 21.20 6.56 -9.13
CA ASP A 49 20.35 6.39 -10.31
C ASP A 49 21.00 5.45 -11.36
N GLN A 50 22.26 5.06 -11.16
CA GLN A 50 22.99 4.07 -11.96
C GLN A 50 23.68 3.06 -11.03
N PRO A 51 22.91 2.23 -10.30
CA PRO A 51 23.47 1.34 -9.28
C PRO A 51 24.41 0.27 -9.87
N GLU A 52 24.23 -0.11 -11.14
CA GLU A 52 25.12 -1.03 -11.85
C GLU A 52 26.53 -0.45 -12.02
N LEU A 53 26.63 0.87 -12.21
CA LEU A 53 27.92 1.55 -12.41
C LEU A 53 28.62 1.84 -11.09
N TYR A 54 27.88 2.28 -10.07
CA TYR A 54 28.48 2.86 -8.86
C TYR A 54 28.37 1.98 -7.61
N CYS A 55 27.44 1.02 -7.58
CA CYS A 55 27.16 0.22 -6.38
C CYS A 55 27.49 -1.27 -6.58
N GLN A 56 27.38 -1.80 -7.80
CA GLN A 56 27.44 -3.23 -8.09
C GLN A 56 28.75 -3.91 -7.65
N GLU A 57 29.89 -3.22 -7.69
CA GLU A 57 31.17 -3.82 -7.28
C GLU A 57 31.18 -4.25 -5.81
N CYS A 58 30.54 -3.47 -4.93
CA CYS A 58 30.48 -3.75 -3.49
C CYS A 58 29.14 -4.38 -3.06
N HIS A 59 28.07 -4.13 -3.80
CA HIS A 59 26.70 -4.55 -3.47
C HIS A 59 26.06 -5.40 -4.60
N PRO A 60 26.74 -6.43 -5.13
CA PRO A 60 26.28 -7.16 -6.31
C PRO A 60 24.92 -7.84 -6.11
N ASP A 61 24.67 -8.38 -4.91
CA ASP A 61 23.47 -9.16 -4.62
C ASP A 61 22.19 -8.30 -4.63
N VAL A 62 22.24 -7.11 -4.02
CA VAL A 62 21.08 -6.20 -3.98
C VAL A 62 20.88 -5.45 -5.30
N VAL A 63 21.97 -5.13 -6.02
CA VAL A 63 21.86 -4.52 -7.35
C VAL A 63 21.21 -5.49 -8.33
N ALA A 64 21.53 -6.79 -8.25
CA ALA A 64 20.91 -7.80 -9.10
C ALA A 64 19.39 -7.94 -8.90
N LEU A 65 18.84 -7.48 -7.76
CA LEU A 65 17.42 -7.53 -7.46
C LEU A 65 16.68 -6.25 -7.85
N ASN A 66 17.39 -5.16 -8.15
CA ASN A 66 16.79 -3.84 -8.34
C ASN A 66 15.76 -3.80 -9.48
N GLU A 67 15.99 -4.57 -10.56
CA GLU A 67 15.05 -4.68 -11.68
C GLU A 67 13.65 -5.16 -11.25
N ASN A 68 13.57 -5.93 -10.16
CA ASN A 68 12.34 -6.49 -9.61
C ASN A 68 11.73 -5.60 -8.51
N ASN A 69 12.40 -4.50 -8.16
CA ASN A 69 11.97 -3.63 -7.07
C ASN A 69 10.86 -2.68 -7.53
N LEU A 70 9.67 -2.83 -6.94
CA LEU A 70 8.53 -1.96 -7.19
C LEU A 70 8.74 -0.50 -6.76
N HIS A 71 9.70 -0.20 -5.88
CA HIS A 71 10.05 1.19 -5.56
C HIS A 71 10.90 1.83 -6.66
N ASP A 72 11.64 1.04 -7.44
CA ASP A 72 12.49 1.52 -8.55
C ASP A 72 11.71 1.55 -9.87
N ASN A 73 11.08 0.44 -10.24
CA ASN A 73 10.42 0.28 -11.53
C ASN A 73 8.94 0.72 -11.54
N VAL A 74 8.33 0.84 -10.35
CA VAL A 74 6.91 1.15 -10.10
C VAL A 74 5.90 0.42 -11.00
N ALA A 75 6.20 -0.82 -11.38
CA ALA A 75 5.44 -1.62 -12.34
C ALA A 75 3.95 -1.74 -11.99
N GLY A 76 3.59 -1.64 -10.70
CA GLY A 76 2.20 -1.63 -10.23
C GLY A 76 1.30 -0.57 -10.87
N TYR A 77 1.85 0.61 -11.23
CA TYR A 77 1.06 1.60 -11.96
C TYR A 77 0.78 1.15 -13.39
N TRP A 78 1.78 0.62 -14.08
CA TRP A 78 1.64 0.15 -15.46
C TRP A 78 0.71 -1.06 -15.57
N THR A 79 0.77 -1.98 -14.62
CA THR A 79 -0.19 -3.10 -14.50
C THR A 79 -1.64 -2.63 -14.49
N VAL A 80 -1.93 -1.48 -13.88
CA VAL A 80 -3.28 -0.89 -13.85
C VAL A 80 -3.54 -0.06 -15.10
N LEU A 81 -2.64 0.85 -15.46
CA LEU A 81 -2.82 1.77 -16.60
C LEU A 81 -3.01 1.02 -17.92
N ASP A 82 -2.27 -0.07 -18.16
CA ASP A 82 -2.38 -0.88 -19.38
C ASP A 82 -3.77 -1.55 -19.50
N GLN A 83 -4.47 -1.78 -18.39
CA GLN A 83 -5.83 -2.31 -18.40
C GLN A 83 -6.89 -1.23 -18.64
N LEU A 84 -6.62 0.01 -18.23
CA LEU A 84 -7.57 1.12 -18.30
C LEU A 84 -7.46 1.94 -19.59
N THR A 85 -6.29 1.90 -20.24
CA THR A 85 -5.95 2.70 -21.42
C THR A 85 -6.03 1.89 -22.71
N ALA A 86 -5.97 2.56 -23.87
CA ALA A 86 -5.91 1.91 -25.17
C ALA A 86 -4.46 1.92 -25.72
N PRO A 87 -4.02 0.88 -26.46
CA PRO A 87 -2.66 0.79 -26.99
C PRO A 87 -2.21 2.00 -27.81
N GLU A 88 -3.12 2.62 -28.57
CA GLU A 88 -2.86 3.82 -29.36
C GLU A 88 -2.52 5.07 -28.53
N ASP A 89 -2.90 5.09 -27.25
CA ASP A 89 -2.69 6.23 -26.34
C ASP A 89 -1.44 6.07 -25.46
N HIS A 90 -0.72 4.94 -25.55
CA HIS A 90 0.39 4.62 -24.65
C HIS A 90 1.51 5.67 -24.63
N ASP A 91 1.83 6.31 -25.77
CA ASP A 91 2.83 7.38 -25.82
C ASP A 91 2.39 8.61 -25.00
N THR A 92 1.10 8.97 -25.10
CA THR A 92 0.49 10.06 -24.33
C THR A 92 0.45 9.73 -22.84
N ILE A 93 0.09 8.48 -22.50
CA ILE A 93 0.08 7.98 -21.12
C ILE A 93 1.49 7.97 -20.53
N ALA A 94 2.51 7.57 -21.29
CA ALA A 94 3.91 7.61 -20.85
C ALA A 94 4.40 9.03 -20.57
N GLN A 95 3.99 10.00 -21.40
CA GLN A 95 4.27 11.41 -21.12
C GLN A 95 3.59 11.88 -19.83
N MET A 96 2.30 11.59 -19.67
CA MET A 96 1.55 11.94 -18.46
C MET A 96 2.18 11.30 -17.21
N PHE A 97 2.48 10.00 -17.28
CA PHE A 97 3.10 9.23 -16.21
C PHE A 97 4.46 9.81 -15.81
N GLY A 98 5.30 10.13 -16.81
CA GLY A 98 6.60 10.74 -16.60
C GLY A 98 6.52 12.11 -15.92
N ASN A 99 5.45 12.87 -16.15
CA ASN A 99 5.25 14.18 -15.53
C ASN A 99 4.65 14.10 -14.11
N HIS A 100 3.78 13.13 -13.85
CA HIS A 100 2.93 13.15 -12.64
C HIS A 100 3.14 12.00 -11.65
N CYS A 101 3.65 10.86 -12.11
CA CYS A 101 3.66 9.62 -11.34
C CYS A 101 5.09 9.13 -11.08
N SER A 102 5.99 9.35 -12.02
CA SER A 102 7.37 8.85 -11.97
C SER A 102 8.21 9.44 -10.82
N SER A 103 7.79 10.56 -10.24
CA SER A 103 8.47 11.19 -9.10
C SER A 103 8.46 10.34 -7.83
N CYS A 104 7.65 9.29 -7.78
CA CYS A 104 7.63 8.31 -6.70
C CYS A 104 8.69 7.22 -6.83
N HIS A 105 9.35 7.07 -7.98
CA HIS A 105 10.46 6.13 -8.14
C HIS A 105 11.58 6.50 -7.17
N ALA A 106 12.16 5.50 -6.53
CA ALA A 106 13.22 5.65 -5.55
C ALA A 106 14.46 4.92 -6.03
N THR A 107 15.62 5.55 -5.80
CA THR A 107 16.93 4.92 -6.00
C THR A 107 17.58 4.58 -4.66
N CYS A 108 18.66 3.82 -4.63
CA CYS A 108 19.30 3.41 -3.36
C CYS A 108 19.59 4.62 -2.44
N GLY A 109 19.97 5.76 -3.04
CA GLY A 109 20.25 7.00 -2.34
C GLY A 109 19.01 7.69 -1.73
N ASP A 110 17.80 7.48 -2.25
CA ASP A 110 16.55 8.03 -1.67
C ASP A 110 16.17 7.34 -0.35
N CYS A 111 16.72 6.16 -0.09
CA CYS A 111 16.50 5.40 1.14
C CYS A 111 17.68 5.51 2.10
N HIS A 112 18.91 5.38 1.58
CA HIS A 112 20.09 5.18 2.41
C HIS A 112 20.92 6.45 2.64
N VAL A 113 20.80 7.51 1.82
CA VAL A 113 21.71 8.68 1.89
C VAL A 113 20.96 10.01 2.02
N SER A 114 19.86 10.15 1.30
CA SER A 114 19.14 11.40 1.12
C SER A 114 17.64 11.21 1.28
N GLN A 115 16.94 12.30 1.53
CA GLN A 115 15.49 12.31 1.42
C GLN A 115 15.09 12.18 -0.06
N PRO A 116 13.92 11.60 -0.35
CA PRO A 116 13.42 11.51 -1.72
C PRO A 116 13.35 12.88 -2.42
N ALA A 117 13.69 12.92 -3.70
CA ALA A 117 13.60 14.16 -4.49
C ALA A 117 12.19 14.78 -4.50
N LEU A 118 11.14 13.96 -4.39
CA LEU A 118 9.75 14.38 -4.29
C LEU A 118 9.51 15.43 -3.18
N VAL A 119 10.25 15.34 -2.07
CA VAL A 119 10.12 16.27 -0.93
C VAL A 119 11.21 17.35 -0.92
N GLY A 120 11.91 17.53 -2.03
CA GLY A 120 12.99 18.51 -2.19
C GLY A 120 14.39 17.99 -1.86
N GLY A 121 14.53 16.70 -1.58
CA GLY A 121 15.83 16.04 -1.39
C GLY A 121 16.59 16.46 -0.14
N GLY A 122 17.92 16.33 -0.21
CA GLY A 122 18.86 16.71 0.85
C GLY A 122 19.31 15.54 1.72
N LEU A 123 20.55 15.61 2.21
CA LEU A 123 21.20 14.54 2.94
C LEU A 123 20.49 14.26 4.28
N ILE A 124 20.38 12.98 4.63
CA ILE A 124 19.76 12.57 5.90
C ILE A 124 20.72 12.89 7.04
N ASP A 125 21.95 12.39 6.93
CA ASP A 125 22.90 12.43 8.03
C ASP A 125 24.30 12.71 7.48
N GLY A 126 24.54 13.92 6.97
CA GLY A 126 25.88 14.33 6.52
C GLY A 126 26.53 13.43 5.46
N HIS A 127 25.73 12.89 4.53
CA HIS A 127 26.15 11.94 3.48
C HIS A 127 26.51 10.53 3.97
N MET A 128 26.19 10.21 5.23
CA MET A 128 26.29 8.83 5.72
C MET A 128 25.31 7.91 4.97
N PHE A 129 25.80 6.72 4.66
CA PHE A 129 25.01 5.62 4.12
C PHE A 129 24.40 4.87 5.30
N ASN A 130 23.10 5.06 5.49
CA ASN A 130 22.33 4.46 6.57
C ASN A 130 21.81 3.10 6.13
N GLU A 131 22.19 2.03 6.83
CA GLU A 131 21.67 0.69 6.56
C GLU A 131 20.14 0.64 6.66
N THR A 132 19.58 1.27 7.71
CA THR A 132 18.14 1.36 7.92
C THR A 132 17.62 2.75 7.56
N PRO A 133 16.69 2.88 6.59
CA PRO A 133 16.09 4.14 6.23
C PRO A 133 15.29 4.78 7.38
N SER A 134 15.19 6.10 7.38
CA SER A 134 14.36 6.83 8.33
C SER A 134 12.88 6.68 8.01
N LEU A 135 12.09 6.31 9.01
CA LEU A 135 10.63 6.29 8.91
C LEU A 135 10.07 7.64 8.44
N THR A 136 10.52 8.74 9.04
CA THR A 136 9.96 10.08 8.81
C THR A 136 10.54 10.77 7.59
N ARG A 137 11.80 10.48 7.26
CA ARG A 137 12.54 11.19 6.20
C ARG A 137 12.65 10.41 4.89
N ASN A 138 12.38 9.10 4.90
CA ASN A 138 12.37 8.25 3.70
C ASN A 138 10.99 7.66 3.45
N CYS A 139 10.50 6.78 4.34
CA CYS A 139 9.27 6.03 4.10
C CYS A 139 8.04 6.96 4.01
N THR A 140 7.81 7.77 5.05
CA THR A 140 6.66 8.69 5.09
C THR A 140 6.91 10.02 4.38
N ALA A 141 8.11 10.24 3.84
CA ALA A 141 8.33 11.34 2.91
C ALA A 141 7.55 11.10 1.60
N CYS A 142 7.50 9.85 1.12
CA CYS A 142 6.67 9.46 -0.03
C CYS A 142 5.28 8.98 0.39
N HIS A 143 5.17 8.13 1.41
CA HIS A 143 3.90 7.52 1.83
C HIS A 143 3.15 8.32 2.91
N GLY A 144 3.50 9.59 3.13
CA GLY A 144 3.06 10.38 4.28
C GLY A 144 1.57 10.71 4.33
N SER A 145 0.96 11.03 3.18
CA SER A 145 -0.40 11.57 3.13
C SER A 145 -1.48 10.56 3.52
N ARG A 146 -1.28 9.28 3.19
CA ARG A 146 -2.19 8.17 3.53
C ARG A 146 -1.60 7.31 4.64
N VAL A 147 -0.62 6.48 4.30
CA VAL A 147 -0.03 5.49 5.22
C VAL A 147 0.61 6.15 6.43
N GLY A 148 1.41 7.21 6.23
CA GLY A 148 2.06 7.91 7.33
C GLY A 148 1.07 8.59 8.28
N ASN A 149 -0.01 9.19 7.75
CA ASN A 149 -1.03 9.83 8.57
C ASN A 149 -1.86 8.81 9.36
N GLU A 150 -2.20 7.67 8.75
CA GLU A 150 -2.85 6.54 9.42
C GLU A 150 -1.95 5.96 10.53
N PHE A 151 -0.69 5.62 10.19
CA PHE A 151 0.24 4.94 11.10
C PHE A 151 0.63 5.79 12.30
N LEU A 152 0.89 7.07 12.06
CA LEU A 152 1.32 8.02 13.10
C LEU A 152 0.15 8.69 13.82
N GLY A 153 -1.11 8.39 13.46
CA GLY A 153 -2.30 8.95 14.11
C GLY A 153 -2.45 10.46 13.92
N LYS A 154 -2.26 10.94 12.69
CA LYS A 154 -2.35 12.37 12.34
C LYS A 154 -3.76 12.81 11.93
N HIS A 155 -4.70 11.88 11.81
CA HIS A 155 -6.10 12.18 11.58
C HIS A 155 -6.80 12.55 12.90
N GLU A 156 -7.58 13.63 12.89
CA GLU A 156 -8.31 14.09 14.07
C GLU A 156 -9.25 13.00 14.58
N GLY A 157 -9.25 12.79 15.91
CA GLY A 157 -10.11 11.81 16.57
C GLY A 157 -9.67 10.34 16.42
N LEU A 158 -8.62 10.05 15.63
CA LEU A 158 -8.10 8.69 15.46
C LEU A 158 -6.74 8.53 16.15
N GLN A 159 -6.57 7.37 16.79
CA GLN A 159 -5.29 7.03 17.41
C GLN A 159 -4.29 6.51 16.37
N ALA A 160 -3.01 6.71 16.66
CA ALA A 160 -1.94 6.06 15.92
C ALA A 160 -2.02 4.54 16.06
N ASP A 161 -1.50 3.84 15.06
CA ASP A 161 -1.40 2.38 15.02
C ASP A 161 -0.77 1.85 16.32
N VAL A 162 -1.33 0.76 16.87
CA VAL A 162 -0.88 0.18 18.13
C VAL A 162 0.57 -0.32 18.04
N HIS A 163 1.01 -0.80 16.88
CA HIS A 163 2.37 -1.26 16.65
C HIS A 163 3.37 -0.10 16.74
N PHE A 164 3.00 1.07 16.21
CA PHE A 164 3.81 2.29 16.37
C PHE A 164 3.76 2.82 17.81
N ARG A 165 2.55 3.11 18.30
CA ARG A 165 2.31 3.88 19.52
C ARG A 165 2.72 3.13 20.78
N GLN A 166 2.47 1.82 20.82
CA GLN A 166 2.78 0.96 21.97
C GLN A 166 3.97 0.05 21.68
N GLY A 167 4.00 -0.56 20.49
CA GLY A 167 5.08 -1.48 20.07
C GLY A 167 6.39 -0.77 19.71
N ARG A 168 6.37 0.56 19.48
CA ARG A 168 7.52 1.34 19.01
C ARG A 168 8.10 0.84 17.68
N MET A 169 7.27 0.17 16.89
CA MET A 169 7.67 -0.39 15.61
C MET A 169 7.76 0.70 14.54
N ALA A 170 8.75 0.56 13.67
CA ALA A 170 8.90 1.25 12.40
C ALA A 170 8.42 0.38 11.24
N CYS A 171 8.39 0.95 10.03
CA CYS A 171 7.96 0.25 8.83
C CYS A 171 8.75 -1.05 8.61
N VAL A 172 10.06 -1.00 8.83
CA VAL A 172 10.98 -2.12 8.59
C VAL A 172 10.86 -3.27 9.59
N ASP A 173 10.15 -3.07 10.71
CA ASP A 173 9.88 -4.15 11.66
C ASP A 173 8.81 -5.12 11.15
N CYS A 174 8.00 -4.70 10.19
CA CYS A 174 7.08 -5.56 9.45
C CYS A 174 7.55 -5.83 8.03
N HIS A 175 8.10 -4.81 7.36
CA HIS A 175 8.56 -4.91 5.97
C HIS A 175 10.07 -5.11 5.90
N THR A 176 10.50 -6.31 5.56
CA THR A 176 11.92 -6.66 5.62
C THR A 176 12.75 -6.01 4.51
N GLY A 177 14.07 -5.93 4.71
CA GLY A 177 14.99 -5.44 3.68
C GLY A 177 14.95 -6.28 2.39
N HIS A 178 14.64 -7.57 2.50
CA HIS A 178 14.45 -8.49 1.36
C HIS A 178 13.32 -8.01 0.44
N GLU A 179 12.15 -7.76 1.02
CA GLU A 179 10.98 -7.25 0.31
C GLU A 179 11.24 -5.86 -0.26
N MET A 180 11.88 -4.99 0.52
CA MET A 180 12.19 -3.62 0.14
C MET A 180 13.23 -3.53 -0.99
N HIS A 181 14.05 -4.57 -1.19
CA HIS A 181 14.99 -4.68 -2.30
C HIS A 181 14.47 -5.50 -3.49
N GLY A 182 13.16 -5.80 -3.55
CA GLY A 182 12.56 -6.50 -4.69
C GLY A 182 12.70 -8.02 -4.66
N GLN A 183 13.04 -8.60 -3.51
CA GLN A 183 13.03 -10.03 -3.30
C GLN A 183 11.73 -10.40 -2.56
N PRO A 184 10.70 -10.91 -3.24
CA PRO A 184 9.46 -11.29 -2.57
C PRO A 184 9.68 -12.52 -1.70
N ALA A 185 8.90 -12.64 -0.62
CA ALA A 185 8.86 -13.86 0.17
C ALA A 185 8.44 -15.04 -0.73
N THR A 186 9.21 -16.12 -0.71
CA THR A 186 8.92 -17.32 -1.49
C THR A 186 8.53 -18.50 -0.61
N CYS A 187 7.69 -19.39 -1.11
CA CYS A 187 7.31 -20.61 -0.39
C CYS A 187 8.54 -21.46 -0.01
N GLU A 188 9.60 -21.41 -0.82
CA GLU A 188 10.84 -22.18 -0.63
C GLU A 188 11.64 -21.73 0.60
N GLU A 189 11.47 -20.48 1.05
CA GLU A 189 12.09 -19.98 2.29
C GLU A 189 11.53 -20.70 3.54
N CYS A 190 10.27 -21.17 3.47
CA CYS A 190 9.58 -21.80 4.58
C CYS A 190 9.29 -23.30 4.37
N HIS A 191 9.35 -23.79 3.14
CA HIS A 191 8.99 -25.16 2.76
C HIS A 191 9.97 -25.74 1.74
N THR A 192 10.35 -27.01 1.89
CA THR A 192 11.12 -27.70 0.84
C THR A 192 10.21 -28.01 -0.35
N GLY A 193 10.32 -27.22 -1.42
CA GLY A 193 9.63 -27.42 -2.70
C GLY A 193 10.51 -28.12 -3.74
N PRO A 194 9.97 -28.49 -4.92
CA PRO A 194 10.79 -28.95 -6.03
C PRO A 194 11.71 -27.81 -6.48
N GLU A 195 13.01 -28.05 -6.45
CA GLU A 195 14.05 -27.12 -6.94
C GLU A 195 13.70 -26.67 -8.37
N ALA A 196 13.54 -25.35 -8.56
CA ALA A 196 13.28 -24.62 -9.82
C ALA A 196 11.85 -24.12 -10.08
N GLN A 197 11.13 -23.60 -9.08
CA GLN A 197 10.07 -22.64 -9.39
C GLN A 197 10.67 -21.26 -9.67
N MET A 198 10.69 -20.88 -10.95
CA MET A 198 10.87 -19.48 -11.36
C MET A 198 9.67 -18.70 -10.82
N VAL A 199 9.88 -17.87 -9.80
CA VAL A 199 8.89 -16.91 -9.33
C VAL A 199 9.03 -15.67 -10.20
N GLU A 200 7.98 -15.35 -10.95
CA GLU A 200 7.95 -14.11 -11.73
C GLU A 200 8.05 -12.89 -10.79
N PRO A 201 8.71 -11.81 -11.21
CA PRO A 201 8.77 -10.59 -10.41
C PRO A 201 7.38 -10.06 -10.08
N ALA A 202 7.24 -9.49 -8.88
CA ALA A 202 5.97 -8.90 -8.46
C ALA A 202 5.57 -7.76 -9.40
N ASN A 203 4.39 -7.85 -10.01
CA ASN A 203 3.90 -6.80 -10.91
C ASN A 203 3.09 -5.71 -10.19
N HIS A 204 2.76 -5.90 -8.92
CA HIS A 204 2.10 -4.94 -8.04
C HIS A 204 2.30 -5.29 -6.56
N ARG A 205 2.00 -4.36 -5.65
CA ARG A 205 2.25 -4.49 -4.19
C ARG A 205 1.56 -5.68 -3.48
N TYR A 206 0.56 -6.29 -4.09
CA TYR A 206 -0.16 -7.45 -3.55
C TYR A 206 0.12 -8.74 -4.32
N ASP A 207 1.16 -8.76 -5.16
CA ASP A 207 1.51 -9.94 -5.94
C ASP A 207 2.29 -10.94 -5.06
N GLY A 208 2.20 -12.22 -5.39
CA GLY A 208 2.83 -13.29 -4.63
C GLY A 208 2.27 -13.51 -3.22
N VAL A 209 3.10 -14.12 -2.37
CA VAL A 209 2.75 -14.50 -0.99
C VAL A 209 2.41 -13.27 -0.17
N GLN A 210 1.38 -13.36 0.67
CA GLN A 210 1.02 -12.27 1.57
C GLN A 210 2.10 -12.08 2.64
N SER A 211 2.88 -11.02 2.52
CA SER A 211 3.82 -10.57 3.53
C SER A 211 3.88 -9.04 3.56
N PRO A 212 3.89 -8.40 4.74
CA PRO A 212 3.73 -8.99 6.07
C PRO A 212 2.32 -9.54 6.32
N ARG A 213 2.19 -10.43 7.31
CA ARG A 213 0.91 -11.01 7.75
C ARG A 213 0.77 -10.97 9.27
N CYS A 214 -0.43 -10.66 9.76
CA CYS A 214 -0.73 -10.54 11.19
C CYS A 214 -0.43 -11.84 11.93
N GLU A 215 -0.73 -12.97 11.29
CA GLU A 215 -0.63 -14.33 11.76
C GLU A 215 0.83 -14.75 12.02
N SER A 216 1.82 -14.09 11.41
CA SER A 216 3.24 -14.34 11.69
C SER A 216 3.64 -13.92 13.11
N CYS A 217 2.95 -12.93 13.70
CA CYS A 217 3.21 -12.45 15.06
C CYS A 217 2.10 -12.85 16.05
N HIS A 218 0.86 -12.96 15.56
CA HIS A 218 -0.34 -13.20 16.36
C HIS A 218 -0.89 -14.62 16.18
N ILE A 219 -0.02 -15.62 16.33
CA ILE A 219 -0.32 -17.04 16.08
C ILE A 219 -1.52 -17.53 16.93
N THR A 220 -1.63 -17.09 18.19
CA THR A 220 -2.73 -17.52 19.07
C THR A 220 -4.08 -17.03 18.58
N ALA A 221 -4.16 -15.81 18.03
CA ALA A 221 -5.38 -15.29 17.43
C ALA A 221 -5.71 -16.05 16.14
N SER A 222 -4.70 -16.31 15.28
CA SER A 222 -4.92 -17.00 14.00
C SER A 222 -5.42 -18.44 14.15
N ILE A 223 -5.10 -19.10 15.27
CA ILE A 223 -5.59 -20.47 15.57
C ILE A 223 -6.74 -20.49 16.58
N GLY A 224 -7.29 -19.32 16.96
CA GLY A 224 -8.41 -19.20 17.89
C GLY A 224 -8.12 -19.64 19.33
N GLN A 225 -6.85 -19.62 19.76
CA GLN A 225 -6.38 -20.04 21.08
C GLN A 225 -6.02 -18.86 22.00
N ASP A 226 -6.68 -17.72 21.84
CA ASP A 226 -6.51 -16.53 22.68
C ASP A 226 -7.74 -16.21 23.54
N ASP A 227 -8.66 -17.16 23.68
CA ASP A 227 -9.92 -17.06 24.43
C ASP A 227 -10.88 -15.95 23.93
N ILE A 228 -10.71 -15.47 22.69
CA ILE A 228 -11.61 -14.51 22.04
C ILE A 228 -12.54 -15.24 21.07
N GLU A 229 -13.84 -15.28 21.40
CA GLU A 229 -14.87 -15.95 20.59
C GLU A 229 -14.87 -15.49 19.13
N MET A 230 -14.70 -14.18 18.89
CA MET A 230 -14.69 -13.62 17.53
C MET A 230 -13.62 -14.21 16.63
N HIS A 231 -12.44 -14.52 17.16
CA HIS A 231 -11.37 -15.16 16.40
C HIS A 231 -11.68 -16.63 16.08
N GLN A 232 -12.43 -17.31 16.95
CA GLN A 232 -12.83 -18.71 16.74
C GLN A 232 -13.94 -18.85 15.70
N VAL A 233 -14.91 -17.93 15.70
CA VAL A 233 -16.10 -18.04 14.84
C VAL A 233 -15.92 -17.45 13.45
N HIS A 234 -15.08 -16.42 13.28
CA HIS A 234 -14.82 -15.82 11.96
C HIS A 234 -13.59 -16.40 11.28
N GLY A 235 -12.59 -16.86 12.04
CA GLY A 235 -11.39 -17.50 11.50
C GLY A 235 -10.81 -16.79 10.28
N ALA A 236 -10.70 -17.53 9.16
CA ALA A 236 -10.14 -17.04 7.91
C ALA A 236 -11.18 -16.42 6.94
N ASP A 237 -12.43 -16.22 7.36
CA ASP A 237 -13.46 -15.61 6.51
C ASP A 237 -13.25 -14.09 6.36
N LEU A 238 -12.64 -13.45 7.37
CA LEU A 238 -12.39 -12.01 7.42
C LEU A 238 -10.89 -11.72 7.45
N SER A 239 -10.43 -10.72 6.70
CA SER A 239 -9.08 -10.19 6.93
C SER A 239 -9.00 -9.51 8.30
N CYS A 240 -7.85 -9.57 8.98
CA CYS A 240 -7.73 -9.04 10.35
C CYS A 240 -8.09 -7.54 10.43
N GLN A 241 -7.84 -6.78 9.35
CA GLN A 241 -8.16 -5.36 9.23
C GLN A 241 -9.67 -5.09 9.29
N VAL A 242 -10.54 -6.06 8.94
CA VAL A 242 -11.99 -5.92 9.08
C VAL A 242 -12.39 -5.65 10.54
N CYS A 243 -11.69 -6.26 11.49
CA CYS A 243 -11.93 -6.04 12.91
C CYS A 243 -11.01 -4.96 13.47
N HIS A 244 -9.75 -4.92 13.03
CA HIS A 244 -8.72 -4.14 13.71
C HIS A 244 -8.37 -2.80 13.06
N SER A 245 -8.99 -2.44 11.94
CA SER A 245 -8.83 -1.11 11.35
C SER A 245 -9.95 -0.16 11.83
N VAL A 246 -9.65 1.13 11.81
CA VAL A 246 -10.61 2.23 12.01
C VAL A 246 -10.76 3.01 10.70
N ALA A 247 -11.57 4.06 10.65
CA ALA A 247 -11.70 4.88 9.44
C ALA A 247 -10.33 5.33 8.88
N TYR A 248 -10.17 5.27 7.56
CA TYR A 248 -8.94 5.57 6.83
C TYR A 248 -9.23 6.38 5.57
N THR A 249 -8.18 6.92 4.95
CA THR A 249 -8.33 7.87 3.85
C THR A 249 -8.82 7.19 2.58
N SER A 250 -9.98 7.61 2.09
CA SER A 250 -10.50 7.37 0.73
C SER A 250 -10.46 8.67 -0.08
N CYS A 251 -10.44 8.56 -1.40
CA CYS A 251 -10.41 9.72 -2.28
C CYS A 251 -11.26 9.48 -3.52
N ASP A 252 -11.76 10.56 -4.10
CA ASP A 252 -12.55 10.57 -5.35
C ASP A 252 -11.81 11.41 -6.38
N GLY A 253 -11.71 10.91 -7.62
CA GLY A 253 -11.12 11.62 -8.76
C GLY A 253 -9.64 12.03 -8.57
N CYS A 254 -8.84 11.95 -9.62
CA CYS A 254 -7.53 12.59 -9.65
C CYS A 254 -7.31 13.20 -11.01
N HIS A 255 -7.22 14.51 -11.10
CA HIS A 255 -7.06 15.25 -12.34
C HIS A 255 -5.68 15.87 -12.39
N VAL A 256 -4.89 15.48 -13.37
CA VAL A 256 -3.50 15.95 -13.52
C VAL A 256 -3.41 17.06 -14.56
N ALA A 257 -2.53 18.03 -14.32
CA ALA A 257 -2.28 19.14 -15.26
C ALA A 257 -0.90 19.78 -15.03
N ILE A 258 -0.40 20.52 -16.03
CA ILE A 258 0.81 21.34 -15.89
C ILE A 258 0.41 22.79 -15.64
N SER A 259 1.03 23.42 -14.64
CA SER A 259 0.80 24.83 -14.32
C SER A 259 1.37 25.73 -15.41
N GLU A 260 0.52 26.56 -16.03
CA GLU A 260 0.96 27.56 -17.00
C GLU A 260 1.91 28.61 -16.39
N THR A 261 1.82 28.83 -15.08
CA THR A 261 2.62 29.86 -14.38
C THR A 261 4.00 29.35 -14.01
N THR A 262 4.09 28.12 -13.51
CA THR A 262 5.35 27.57 -12.97
C THR A 262 5.99 26.54 -13.89
N GLY A 263 5.25 25.98 -14.85
CA GLY A 263 5.67 24.83 -15.65
C GLY A 263 5.68 23.51 -14.88
N ASN A 264 5.29 23.51 -13.60
CA ASN A 264 5.37 22.32 -12.76
C ASN A 264 4.08 21.48 -12.88
N PRO A 265 4.20 20.14 -12.83
CA PRO A 265 3.06 19.24 -12.71
C PRO A 265 2.33 19.45 -11.39
N PHE A 266 1.00 19.34 -11.42
CA PHE A 266 0.15 19.30 -10.23
C PHE A 266 -1.04 18.38 -10.47
N TYR A 267 -1.78 18.08 -9.40
CA TYR A 267 -3.03 17.34 -9.47
C TYR A 267 -4.07 17.95 -8.53
N ALA A 268 -5.33 17.61 -8.76
CA ALA A 268 -6.45 17.89 -7.87
C ALA A 268 -7.32 16.64 -7.72
N THR A 269 -7.87 16.43 -6.53
CA THR A 269 -8.84 15.36 -6.28
C THR A 269 -10.24 15.96 -6.11
N ASP A 270 -11.27 15.24 -6.54
CA ASP A 270 -12.67 15.65 -6.33
C ASP A 270 -13.06 15.55 -4.84
N GLY A 271 -12.49 14.58 -4.14
CA GLY A 271 -12.76 14.33 -2.72
C GLY A 271 -11.60 13.66 -2.00
N SER A 272 -11.45 13.98 -0.71
CA SER A 272 -10.59 13.26 0.22
C SER A 272 -11.28 13.22 1.58
N TYR A 273 -11.55 12.02 2.08
CA TYR A 273 -12.35 11.82 3.29
C TYR A 273 -11.91 10.56 4.04
N LEU A 274 -12.33 10.44 5.30
CA LEU A 274 -12.14 9.23 6.08
C LEU A 274 -13.38 8.36 5.96
N ASP A 275 -13.18 7.08 5.65
CA ASP A 275 -14.24 6.09 5.54
C ASP A 275 -13.75 4.71 5.99
N PHE A 276 -14.69 3.79 6.19
CA PHE A 276 -14.42 2.38 6.47
C PHE A 276 -15.46 1.54 5.75
N LYS A 277 -15.01 0.72 4.80
CA LYS A 277 -15.90 -0.22 4.09
C LYS A 277 -15.33 -1.64 4.09
N ILE A 278 -16.23 -2.59 4.29
CA ILE A 278 -16.04 -4.03 4.16
C ILE A 278 -16.67 -4.45 2.84
N GLY A 279 -15.92 -5.15 2.00
CA GLY A 279 -16.48 -5.74 0.79
C GLY A 279 -15.90 -7.12 0.51
N LEU A 280 -16.29 -7.69 -0.62
CA LEU A 280 -15.77 -8.99 -1.05
C LEU A 280 -14.31 -8.85 -1.49
N ASN A 281 -13.51 -9.88 -1.25
CA ASN A 281 -12.10 -9.90 -1.61
C ASN A 281 -11.89 -10.05 -3.13
N PRO A 282 -11.40 -9.02 -3.85
CA PRO A 282 -11.13 -9.12 -5.28
C PRO A 282 -9.85 -9.94 -5.58
N LEU A 283 -9.02 -10.21 -4.57
CA LEU A 283 -7.72 -10.89 -4.69
C LEU A 283 -7.74 -12.26 -3.99
N LYS A 284 -8.92 -12.91 -3.93
CA LYS A 284 -9.06 -14.19 -3.22
C LYS A 284 -8.16 -15.25 -3.83
N SER A 285 -7.24 -15.77 -3.02
CA SER A 285 -6.26 -16.78 -3.40
C SER A 285 -5.93 -17.68 -2.21
N PHE A 286 -5.02 -18.64 -2.41
CA PHE A 286 -4.50 -19.42 -1.27
C PHE A 286 -3.78 -18.52 -0.25
N ASP A 287 -3.02 -17.52 -0.73
CA ASP A 287 -2.28 -16.60 0.13
C ASP A 287 -3.16 -15.54 0.80
N ARG A 288 -4.32 -15.24 0.21
CA ARG A 288 -5.31 -14.27 0.71
C ARG A 288 -6.70 -14.91 0.70
N PRO A 289 -6.98 -15.87 1.62
CA PRO A 289 -8.16 -16.73 1.53
C PRO A 289 -9.47 -16.07 1.98
N TYR A 290 -9.41 -14.84 2.50
CA TYR A 290 -10.53 -14.13 3.11
C TYR A 290 -11.69 -13.93 2.12
N ASP A 291 -12.92 -14.06 2.63
CA ASP A 291 -14.14 -13.69 1.92
C ASP A 291 -14.36 -12.18 1.96
N TYR A 292 -14.17 -11.57 3.13
CA TYR A 292 -14.37 -10.15 3.35
C TYR A 292 -13.08 -9.44 3.74
N VAL A 293 -12.91 -8.24 3.17
CA VAL A 293 -11.71 -7.42 3.32
C VAL A 293 -12.11 -5.96 3.48
N THR A 294 -11.18 -5.15 3.97
CA THR A 294 -11.32 -3.69 3.92
C THR A 294 -11.09 -3.16 2.50
N LEU A 295 -11.95 -2.25 2.05
CA LEU A 295 -11.88 -1.61 0.74
C LEU A 295 -11.72 -0.09 0.84
N ARG A 296 -11.00 0.50 -0.11
CA ARG A 296 -10.78 1.94 -0.21
C ARG A 296 -11.17 2.43 -1.60
N HIS A 297 -11.84 3.58 -1.66
CA HIS A 297 -12.05 4.26 -2.93
C HIS A 297 -10.77 4.95 -3.42
N VAL A 298 -10.35 4.65 -4.65
CA VAL A 298 -9.15 5.23 -5.26
C VAL A 298 -9.49 6.46 -6.10
N PRO A 299 -8.61 7.48 -6.13
CA PRO A 299 -8.90 8.72 -6.85
C PRO A 299 -8.66 8.54 -8.35
N VAL A 300 -9.68 8.06 -9.06
CA VAL A 300 -9.67 7.93 -10.52
C VAL A 300 -11.02 8.39 -11.07
N ALA A 301 -11.00 9.03 -12.24
CA ALA A 301 -12.17 9.47 -12.96
C ALA A 301 -11.93 9.32 -14.47
N THR A 302 -13.00 9.32 -15.27
CA THR A 302 -12.91 9.16 -16.73
C THR A 302 -12.08 10.26 -17.41
N ASP A 303 -12.03 11.44 -16.79
CA ASP A 303 -11.32 12.63 -17.23
C ASP A 303 -10.07 12.93 -16.37
N SER A 304 -9.57 11.94 -15.63
CA SER A 304 -8.34 12.06 -14.84
C SER A 304 -7.15 12.62 -15.63
N PHE A 305 -7.06 12.28 -16.93
CA PHE A 305 -5.95 12.66 -17.81
C PHE A 305 -6.37 13.64 -18.92
N ALA A 306 -7.52 14.30 -18.79
CA ALA A 306 -8.08 15.18 -19.83
C ALA A 306 -7.16 16.33 -20.28
N PHE A 307 -6.17 16.72 -19.47
CA PHE A 307 -5.16 17.70 -19.86
C PHE A 307 -4.30 17.24 -21.05
N TYR A 308 -4.05 15.93 -21.17
CA TYR A 308 -3.18 15.35 -22.21
C TYR A 308 -3.94 14.89 -23.45
N GLY A 309 -5.23 14.61 -23.31
CA GLY A 309 -6.07 14.15 -24.41
C GLY A 309 -7.48 13.76 -23.95
N ASP A 310 -8.39 13.65 -24.90
CA ASP A 310 -9.76 13.22 -24.64
C ASP A 310 -9.83 11.70 -24.49
N ASN A 311 -10.63 11.23 -23.52
CA ASN A 311 -10.99 9.81 -23.35
C ASN A 311 -9.79 8.85 -23.22
N LEU A 312 -8.74 9.26 -22.47
CA LEU A 312 -7.54 8.44 -22.26
C LEU A 312 -7.73 7.24 -21.31
N LEU A 313 -8.91 7.11 -20.67
CA LEU A 313 -9.28 5.98 -19.81
C LEU A 313 -10.56 5.30 -20.31
N PRO A 314 -10.59 4.79 -21.56
CA PRO A 314 -11.80 4.23 -22.16
C PRO A 314 -12.31 2.98 -21.44
N ASN A 315 -11.42 2.25 -20.75
CA ASN A 315 -11.73 1.00 -20.07
C ASN A 315 -11.82 1.19 -18.55
N LEU A 316 -12.21 2.38 -18.07
CA LEU A 316 -12.25 2.65 -16.62
C LEU A 316 -13.07 1.61 -15.84
N SER A 317 -14.14 1.07 -16.42
CA SER A 317 -14.98 0.06 -15.79
C SER A 317 -14.39 -1.35 -15.75
N ALA A 318 -13.19 -1.57 -16.32
CA ALA A 318 -12.53 -2.88 -16.32
C ALA A 318 -12.00 -3.27 -14.93
N LEU A 319 -11.74 -2.29 -14.06
CA LEU A 319 -11.27 -2.49 -12.69
C LEU A 319 -12.15 -1.76 -11.68
N PRO A 320 -12.37 -2.32 -10.47
CA PRO A 320 -13.09 -1.64 -9.41
C PRO A 320 -12.44 -0.31 -8.99
N THR A 321 -13.25 0.69 -8.65
CA THR A 321 -12.79 1.93 -7.99
C THR A 321 -12.66 1.75 -6.47
N TRP A 322 -13.38 0.78 -5.90
CA TRP A 322 -13.19 0.27 -4.54
C TRP A 322 -12.24 -0.92 -4.57
N VAL A 323 -11.02 -0.72 -4.07
CA VAL A 323 -9.94 -1.71 -4.18
C VAL A 323 -9.56 -2.28 -2.82
N TYR A 324 -8.96 -3.47 -2.83
CA TYR A 324 -8.38 -4.11 -1.64
C TYR A 324 -7.45 -3.13 -0.90
N ALA A 325 -7.71 -2.96 0.40
CA ALA A 325 -6.98 -2.03 1.25
C ALA A 325 -6.33 -2.75 2.43
N THR A 326 -5.14 -2.29 2.78
CA THR A 326 -4.41 -2.64 4.02
C THR A 326 -4.13 -1.36 4.81
N PRO A 327 -5.13 -0.82 5.53
CA PRO A 327 -4.95 0.39 6.32
C PRO A 327 -3.88 0.21 7.39
N HIS A 328 -3.08 1.26 7.63
CA HIS A 328 -2.00 1.23 8.62
C HIS A 328 -2.43 1.93 9.91
N ASN A 329 -3.53 1.50 10.50
CA ASN A 329 -4.14 2.15 11.67
C ASN A 329 -4.66 1.14 12.69
N ILE A 330 -3.99 -0.01 12.80
CA ILE A 330 -4.43 -1.16 13.59
C ILE A 330 -4.64 -0.77 15.05
N GLN A 331 -5.82 -1.10 15.58
CA GLN A 331 -6.19 -0.97 16.98
C GLN A 331 -6.64 -2.32 17.54
N ARG A 332 -6.39 -2.53 18.83
CA ARG A 332 -6.92 -3.69 19.56
C ARG A 332 -8.42 -3.60 19.79
N GLU A 333 -8.90 -2.38 20.04
CA GLU A 333 -10.30 -2.06 20.27
C GLU A 333 -10.74 -1.06 19.19
N THR A 334 -11.71 -1.47 18.40
CA THR A 334 -12.37 -0.70 17.34
C THR A 334 -13.89 -0.72 17.56
N PRO A 335 -14.66 0.13 16.87
CA PRO A 335 -16.11 0.01 16.85
C PRO A 335 -16.59 -1.41 16.50
N GLN A 336 -15.94 -2.09 15.56
CA GLN A 336 -16.28 -3.43 15.09
C GLN A 336 -16.08 -4.51 16.16
N THR A 337 -15.01 -4.40 16.97
CA THR A 337 -14.73 -5.36 18.05
C THR A 337 -15.66 -5.22 19.27
N ALA A 338 -16.50 -4.19 19.33
CA ALA A 338 -17.28 -3.87 20.52
C ALA A 338 -18.40 -4.90 20.81
N SER A 339 -19.00 -5.49 19.77
CA SER A 339 -20.05 -6.53 19.89
C SER A 339 -20.33 -7.18 18.53
N CYS A 340 -21.04 -8.31 18.49
CA CYS A 340 -21.44 -8.93 17.22
C CYS A 340 -22.26 -7.99 16.34
N ASP A 341 -23.24 -7.30 16.95
CA ASP A 341 -24.16 -6.39 16.25
C ASP A 341 -23.49 -5.04 15.87
N ALA A 342 -22.21 -4.83 16.24
CA ALA A 342 -21.45 -3.72 15.69
C ALA A 342 -21.19 -3.90 14.18
N CYS A 343 -21.16 -5.15 13.71
CA CYS A 343 -21.07 -5.51 12.28
C CYS A 343 -22.35 -6.16 11.77
N HIS A 344 -22.90 -7.13 12.50
CA HIS A 344 -24.09 -7.86 12.11
C HIS A 344 -25.33 -6.95 12.12
N GLY A 345 -25.99 -6.83 10.97
CA GLY A 345 -27.12 -5.90 10.77
C GLY A 345 -26.72 -4.45 10.51
N ASN A 346 -25.42 -4.14 10.47
CA ASN A 346 -24.93 -2.78 10.28
C ASN A 346 -24.53 -2.54 8.82
N ALA A 347 -25.50 -2.12 7.99
CA ALA A 347 -25.29 -1.88 6.56
C ALA A 347 -24.21 -0.81 6.27
N ASP A 348 -24.03 0.17 7.16
CA ASP A 348 -23.12 1.30 6.93
C ASP A 348 -21.65 0.87 6.80
N LEU A 349 -21.28 -0.29 7.35
CA LEU A 349 -19.93 -0.84 7.25
C LEU A 349 -19.66 -1.59 5.96
N PHE A 350 -20.68 -2.00 5.22
CA PHE A 350 -20.51 -2.83 4.03
C PHE A 350 -20.62 -1.99 2.76
N LEU A 351 -19.84 -2.36 1.74
CA LEU A 351 -19.98 -1.81 0.40
C LEU A 351 -21.18 -2.47 -0.29
N THR A 352 -22.38 -2.00 0.02
CA THR A 352 -23.60 -2.38 -0.69
C THR A 352 -23.78 -1.53 -1.95
N VAL A 353 -24.63 -1.96 -2.87
CA VAL A 353 -24.81 -1.28 -4.18
C VAL A 353 -25.23 0.19 -4.05
N ASP A 354 -25.98 0.55 -3.01
CA ASP A 354 -26.41 1.92 -2.74
C ASP A 354 -25.30 2.84 -2.20
N GLN A 355 -24.16 2.26 -1.81
CA GLN A 355 -22.97 2.99 -1.35
C GLN A 355 -21.98 3.30 -2.49
N VAL A 356 -22.26 2.80 -3.70
CA VAL A 356 -21.40 2.98 -4.88
C VAL A 356 -22.02 4.03 -5.81
N TYR A 357 -21.19 4.91 -6.38
CA TYR A 357 -21.66 5.89 -7.36
C TYR A 357 -22.31 5.18 -8.55
N PRO A 358 -23.47 5.66 -9.07
CA PRO A 358 -24.22 4.94 -10.11
C PRO A 358 -23.41 4.58 -11.36
N ASN A 359 -22.45 5.42 -11.76
CA ASN A 359 -21.57 5.21 -12.90
C ASN A 359 -20.44 4.19 -12.64
N GLU A 360 -20.23 3.78 -11.39
CA GLU A 360 -19.16 2.86 -10.98
C GLU A 360 -19.68 1.49 -10.54
N VAL A 361 -21.00 1.32 -10.43
CA VAL A 361 -21.64 0.07 -9.97
C VAL A 361 -21.17 -1.14 -10.77
N GLU A 362 -21.06 -1.01 -12.08
CA GLU A 362 -20.65 -2.13 -12.94
C GLU A 362 -19.22 -2.59 -12.63
N ALA A 363 -18.30 -1.63 -12.50
CA ALA A 363 -16.89 -1.89 -12.19
C ALA A 363 -16.71 -2.52 -10.81
N ASN A 364 -17.54 -2.13 -9.84
CA ASN A 364 -17.44 -2.58 -8.45
C ASN A 364 -18.31 -3.80 -8.13
N ARG A 365 -19.10 -4.32 -9.07
CA ARG A 365 -19.92 -5.53 -8.86
C ARG A 365 -19.15 -6.70 -8.21
N PRO A 366 -17.88 -7.00 -8.55
CA PRO A 366 -17.13 -8.08 -7.92
C PRO A 366 -16.81 -7.88 -6.43
N VAL A 367 -16.87 -6.64 -5.93
CA VAL A 367 -16.50 -6.28 -4.54
C VAL A 367 -17.70 -5.87 -3.68
N ILE A 368 -18.89 -5.72 -4.29
CA ILE A 368 -20.13 -5.37 -3.60
C ILE A 368 -20.67 -6.55 -2.78
N VAL A 369 -21.20 -6.26 -1.61
CA VAL A 369 -21.88 -7.22 -0.73
C VAL A 369 -23.39 -7.14 -0.96
N ASP A 370 -23.96 -8.16 -1.62
CA ASP A 370 -25.40 -8.20 -1.94
C ASP A 370 -26.28 -8.43 -0.71
N THR A 371 -25.76 -9.13 0.31
CA THR A 371 -26.49 -9.45 1.54
C THR A 371 -25.55 -9.35 2.72
N ILE A 372 -25.82 -8.38 3.60
CA ILE A 372 -25.04 -8.22 4.82
C ILE A 372 -25.39 -9.31 5.84
N PRO A 373 -24.49 -9.64 6.77
CA PRO A 373 -24.79 -10.55 7.86
C PRO A 373 -25.96 -10.04 8.71
N ALA A 374 -26.93 -10.91 9.02
CA ALA A 374 -28.09 -10.55 9.84
C ALA A 374 -27.69 -10.28 11.31
N PRO A 375 -28.44 -9.43 12.04
CA PRO A 375 -28.21 -9.18 13.46
C PRO A 375 -28.19 -10.47 14.29
N ILE A 376 -27.23 -10.62 15.21
CA ILE A 376 -27.13 -11.80 16.09
C ILE A 376 -28.22 -11.77 17.18
N SER A 377 -28.59 -10.58 17.65
CA SER A 377 -29.70 -10.40 18.60
C SER A 377 -31.05 -10.91 18.05
N GLU A 378 -31.24 -10.91 16.73
CA GLU A 378 -32.45 -11.45 16.09
C GLU A 378 -32.38 -12.98 15.89
N ILE A 379 -31.20 -13.53 15.64
CA ILE A 379 -30.99 -14.99 15.51
C ILE A 379 -31.22 -15.67 16.87
N THR A 380 -30.72 -15.10 17.95
CA THR A 380 -30.93 -15.61 19.32
C THR A 380 -32.39 -15.54 19.77
N ALA A 381 -33.17 -14.55 19.29
CA ALA A 381 -34.61 -14.47 19.54
C ALA A 381 -35.41 -15.53 18.76
N THR A 382 -34.96 -15.90 17.55
CA THR A 382 -35.62 -16.92 16.72
C THR A 382 -35.31 -18.33 17.22
N VAL A 383 -34.14 -18.55 17.83
CA VAL A 383 -33.77 -19.77 18.56
C VAL A 383 -34.24 -19.67 20.02
N GLY A 384 -35.51 -19.32 20.22
CA GLY A 384 -36.16 -19.40 21.52
C GLY A 384 -36.33 -20.86 21.94
N ILE A 385 -35.49 -21.33 22.85
CA ILE A 385 -35.60 -22.64 23.50
C ILE A 385 -36.97 -22.74 24.17
N THR A 386 -37.89 -23.53 23.61
CA THR A 386 -39.04 -24.03 24.38
C THR A 386 -38.50 -24.95 25.46
N ALA A 387 -38.66 -24.52 26.71
CA ALA A 387 -38.32 -25.29 27.89
C ALA A 387 -39.24 -26.50 28.07
N THR A 388 -39.04 -27.54 27.26
CA THR A 388 -39.36 -28.94 27.59
C THR A 388 -38.52 -29.83 26.69
N GLY A 389 -37.62 -30.61 27.30
CA GLY A 389 -36.68 -31.47 26.59
C GLY A 389 -37.34 -32.41 25.57
N GLY A 390 -36.80 -32.41 24.36
CA GLY A 390 -37.18 -33.33 23.30
C GLY A 390 -36.69 -32.83 21.94
N ILE A 391 -35.49 -33.23 21.53
CA ILE A 391 -35.00 -33.00 20.17
C ILE A 391 -35.80 -33.91 19.23
N THR A 392 -36.59 -33.32 18.32
CA THR A 392 -37.11 -34.00 17.14
C THR A 392 -36.77 -33.17 15.91
N PRO A 393 -36.10 -33.73 14.87
CA PRO A 393 -35.78 -32.96 13.68
C PRO A 393 -37.05 -32.79 12.84
N THR A 394 -37.49 -31.56 12.63
CA THR A 394 -38.56 -31.27 11.67
C THR A 394 -37.93 -30.67 10.42
N THR A 395 -37.83 -31.49 9.37
CA THR A 395 -37.58 -31.05 8.00
C THR A 395 -38.79 -30.27 7.51
N VAL A 396 -38.66 -28.97 7.26
CA VAL A 396 -39.70 -28.18 6.59
C VAL A 396 -39.39 -28.16 5.09
N LEU A 397 -40.13 -28.97 4.33
CA LEU A 397 -40.27 -28.81 2.89
C LEU A 397 -41.30 -27.71 2.63
N THR A 398 -40.87 -26.61 2.03
CA THR A 398 -41.76 -25.58 1.49
C THR A 398 -42.42 -26.11 0.21
N THR A 399 -43.75 -26.17 0.20
CA THR A 399 -44.53 -26.32 -1.04
C THR A 399 -45.28 -25.02 -1.30
N THR A 400 -45.19 -24.60 -2.55
CA THR A 400 -45.72 -23.37 -3.13
C THR A 400 -47.24 -23.31 -3.11
N GLU A 401 -47.75 -22.08 -2.99
CA GLU A 401 -49.15 -21.67 -3.10
C GLU A 401 -49.89 -22.25 -4.32
N GLN A 402 -51.17 -22.54 -4.12
CA GLN A 402 -52.21 -22.15 -5.09
C GLN A 402 -53.52 -21.81 -4.36
N THR A 403 -54.04 -20.64 -4.71
CA THR A 403 -55.30 -19.97 -4.36
C THR A 403 -56.53 -20.75 -4.88
N PRO A 404 -57.81 -20.41 -4.55
CA PRO A 404 -58.41 -19.07 -4.48
C PRO A 404 -58.86 -18.60 -3.08
#